data_AF-F0HB14-F1
#
_entry.id   AF-F0HB14-F1
#
_cell.length_a   1.000
_cell.length_b   1.000
_cell.length_c   1.000
_cell.angle_alpha   90.00
_cell.angle_beta   90.00
_cell.angle_gamma   90.00
#
_symmetry.space_group_name_H-M   'P 1'
#
loop_
_entity.id
_entity.type
_entity.pdbx_description
1 polymer ?
#
loop_
_entity_poly.entity_id
_entity_poly.type
_entity_poly.pdbx_seq_one_letter_code
_entity_poly.pdbx_strand_id
1 'polypeptide(L)'
;MEKQIDKESISKRDIILNESFRLFLKKGYAAVSFSDLVEATGISRGNMFHHFKNKEDIFNHAVDRFVFEFLTNDATDFLELTSSTPLKDFIDNRVENIGRRMKSFFYNDKRHSHSCQFHVIYLVSERQLSGLEREISRIREKKEP
;
A
#
# COMPACT_ATOMS: atom_id res chain seq x y z
N MET A 1 40.58 -9.09 6.90
CA MET A 1 39.31 -9.71 7.34
C MET A 1 38.18 -8.86 6.75
N GLU A 2 37.83 -9.11 5.50
CA GLU A 2 36.73 -8.43 4.81
C GLU A 2 35.41 -9.03 5.30
N LYS A 3 34.56 -8.20 5.93
CA LYS A 3 33.19 -8.59 6.24
C LYS A 3 32.43 -8.74 4.93
N GLN A 4 31.99 -9.96 4.64
CA GLN A 4 30.98 -10.23 3.64
C GLN A 4 29.72 -9.41 3.97
N ILE A 5 29.29 -8.61 3.01
CA ILE A 5 27.99 -7.93 3.03
C ILE A 5 26.96 -9.04 2.82
N ASP A 6 26.22 -9.40 3.87
CA ASP A 6 25.11 -10.35 3.78
C ASP A 6 24.13 -9.88 2.72
N LYS A 7 24.03 -10.66 1.64
CA LYS A 7 22.97 -10.54 0.63
C LYS A 7 21.65 -10.84 1.37
N GLU A 8 20.88 -9.80 1.65
CA GLU A 8 19.57 -9.91 2.30
C GLU A 8 18.72 -10.93 1.53
N SER A 9 18.49 -12.12 2.11
CA SER A 9 17.75 -13.17 1.41
C SER A 9 16.29 -12.74 1.33
N ILE A 10 15.80 -12.42 0.13
CA ILE A 10 14.41 -12.02 -0.09
C ILE A 10 13.49 -13.13 0.45
N SER A 11 12.59 -12.78 1.38
CA SER A 11 11.74 -13.78 2.01
C SER A 11 10.70 -14.31 1.03
N LYS A 12 10.21 -15.54 1.26
CA LYS A 12 9.09 -16.10 0.47
C LYS A 12 7.85 -15.20 0.51
N ARG A 13 7.59 -14.55 1.65
CA ARG A 13 6.52 -13.57 1.80
C ARG A 13 6.69 -12.40 0.83
N ASP A 14 7.91 -11.90 0.68
CA ASP A 14 8.21 -10.81 -0.26
C ASP A 14 8.04 -11.23 -1.72
N ILE A 15 8.48 -12.44 -2.07
CA ILE A 15 8.28 -13.00 -3.41
C ILE A 15 6.79 -13.09 -3.73
N ILE A 16 5.98 -13.61 -2.79
CA ILE A 16 4.53 -13.67 -2.94
C ILE A 16 3.96 -12.29 -3.23
N LEU A 17 4.30 -11.28 -2.42
CA LEU A 17 3.75 -9.93 -2.57
C LEU A 17 4.18 -9.28 -3.89
N ASN A 18 5.46 -9.35 -4.25
CA ASN A 18 6.00 -8.76 -5.48
C ASN A 18 5.34 -9.33 -6.74
N GLU A 19 5.33 -10.66 -6.87
CA GLU A 19 4.81 -11.31 -8.08
C GLU A 19 3.28 -11.24 -8.14
N SER A 20 2.59 -11.37 -6.99
CA SER A 20 1.13 -11.19 -6.95
C SER A 20 0.73 -9.78 -7.36
N PHE A 21 1.43 -8.76 -6.85
CA PHE A 21 1.16 -7.37 -7.20
C PHE A 21 1.34 -7.10 -8.70
N ARG A 22 2.46 -7.57 -9.28
CA ARG A 22 2.70 -7.50 -10.73
C ARG A 22 1.58 -8.16 -11.53
N LEU A 23 1.13 -9.33 -11.08
CA LEU A 23 0.07 -10.05 -11.76
C LEU A 23 -1.28 -9.34 -11.68
N PHE A 24 -1.61 -8.75 -10.52
CA PHE A 24 -2.81 -7.93 -10.36
C PHE A 24 -2.77 -6.68 -11.23
N LEU A 25 -1.62 -6.03 -11.37
CA LEU A 25 -1.44 -4.89 -12.28
C LEU A 25 -1.67 -5.29 -13.75
N LYS A 26 -1.19 -6.48 -14.14
CA LYS A 26 -1.27 -6.95 -15.53
C LYS A 26 -2.65 -7.47 -15.94
N LYS A 27 -3.29 -8.25 -15.08
CA LYS A 27 -4.55 -8.97 -15.40
C LYS A 27 -5.78 -8.38 -14.71
N GLY A 28 -5.60 -7.57 -13.67
CA GLY A 28 -6.68 -7.13 -12.79
C GLY A 28 -7.03 -8.15 -11.69
N TYR A 29 -7.48 -7.66 -10.53
CA TYR A 29 -7.76 -8.49 -9.35
C TYR A 29 -8.78 -9.61 -9.60
N ALA A 30 -9.87 -9.30 -10.31
CA ALA A 30 -10.95 -10.26 -10.57
C ALA A 30 -10.51 -11.43 -11.45
N ALA A 31 -9.64 -11.17 -12.43
CA ALA A 31 -9.18 -12.16 -13.41
C ALA A 31 -8.05 -13.06 -12.89
N VAL A 32 -7.45 -12.74 -11.74
CA VAL A 32 -6.38 -13.55 -11.13
C VAL A 32 -6.98 -14.58 -10.19
N SER A 33 -6.71 -15.86 -10.45
CA SER A 33 -7.04 -16.97 -9.54
C SER A 33 -5.90 -17.24 -8.56
N PHE A 34 -6.17 -17.97 -7.48
CA PHE A 34 -5.10 -18.39 -6.57
C PHE A 34 -4.09 -19.34 -7.24
N SER A 35 -4.53 -20.12 -8.25
CA SER A 35 -3.64 -20.97 -9.03
C SER A 35 -2.65 -20.15 -9.87
N ASP A 36 -3.10 -19.04 -10.47
CA ASP A 36 -2.20 -18.13 -11.19
C ASP A 36 -1.12 -17.54 -10.24
N LEU A 37 -1.48 -17.28 -8.97
CA LEU A 37 -0.53 -16.78 -7.98
C LEU A 37 0.53 -17.82 -7.61
N VAL A 38 0.12 -19.08 -7.44
CA VAL A 38 1.04 -20.20 -7.19
C VAL A 38 2.02 -20.36 -8.36
N GLU A 39 1.52 -20.27 -9.60
CA GLU A 39 2.35 -20.34 -10.81
C GLU A 39 3.32 -19.16 -10.92
N ALA A 40 2.82 -17.94 -10.73
CA ALA A 40 3.63 -16.73 -10.85
C ALA A 40 4.73 -16.63 -9.77
N THR A 41 4.45 -17.12 -8.56
CA THR A 41 5.40 -17.05 -7.43
C THR A 41 6.35 -18.25 -7.38
N GLY A 42 6.02 -19.37 -8.03
CA GLY A 42 6.72 -20.65 -7.88
C GLY A 42 6.62 -21.25 -6.46
N ILE A 43 5.80 -20.68 -5.58
CA ILE A 43 5.64 -21.11 -4.20
C ILE A 43 4.43 -22.04 -4.11
N SER A 44 4.61 -23.20 -3.46
CA SER A 44 3.55 -24.18 -3.33
C SER A 44 2.32 -23.60 -2.61
N ARG A 45 1.13 -24.08 -2.99
CA ARG A 45 -0.15 -23.65 -2.40
C ARG A 45 -0.16 -23.73 -0.86
N GLY A 46 0.37 -24.81 -0.29
CA GLY A 46 0.46 -24.96 1.17
C GLY A 46 1.35 -23.89 1.82
N ASN A 47 2.48 -23.56 1.19
CA ASN A 47 3.38 -22.52 1.68
C ASN A 47 2.77 -21.11 1.54
N MET A 48 2.01 -20.85 0.47
CA MET A 48 1.25 -19.60 0.36
C MET A 48 0.23 -19.45 1.50
N PHE A 49 -0.50 -20.51 1.83
CA PHE A 49 -1.46 -20.50 2.94
C PHE A 49 -0.80 -20.32 4.33
N HIS A 50 0.47 -20.68 4.48
CA HIS A 50 1.22 -20.35 5.70
C HIS A 50 1.49 -18.84 5.85
N HIS A 51 1.55 -18.10 4.74
CA HIS A 51 1.83 -16.66 4.75
C HIS A 51 0.56 -15.79 4.66
N PHE A 52 -0.46 -16.26 3.95
CA PHE A 52 -1.68 -15.49 3.66
C PHE A 52 -2.92 -16.38 3.64
N LYS A 53 -4.03 -15.88 4.17
CA LYS A 53 -5.26 -16.66 4.32
C LYS A 53 -5.96 -16.94 2.99
N ASN A 54 -5.93 -15.99 2.06
CA ASN A 54 -6.62 -16.06 0.78
C ASN A 54 -6.06 -15.01 -0.21
N LYS A 55 -6.63 -14.94 -1.42
CA LYS A 55 -6.25 -13.96 -2.46
C LYS A 55 -6.41 -12.50 -2.00
N GLU A 56 -7.48 -12.21 -1.27
CA GLU A 56 -7.79 -10.87 -0.76
C GLU A 56 -6.75 -10.42 0.26
N ASP A 57 -6.31 -11.33 1.15
CA ASP A 57 -5.28 -11.07 2.14
C ASP A 57 -3.92 -10.75 1.48
N ILE A 58 -3.55 -11.48 0.42
CA ILE A 58 -2.35 -11.18 -0.40
C ILE A 58 -2.47 -9.80 -1.04
N PHE A 59 -3.63 -9.52 -1.64
CA PHE A 59 -3.90 -8.25 -2.30
C PHE A 59 -3.78 -7.08 -1.32
N ASN A 60 -4.42 -7.16 -0.16
CA ASN A 60 -4.39 -6.12 0.86
C ASN A 60 -2.95 -5.84 1.30
N HIS A 61 -2.16 -6.87 1.60
CA HIS A 61 -0.76 -6.70 1.99
C HIS A 61 0.11 -6.15 0.86
N ALA A 62 -0.14 -6.55 -0.39
CA ALA A 62 0.59 -6.04 -1.54
C ALA A 62 0.31 -4.54 -1.73
N VAL A 63 -0.94 -4.13 -1.57
CA VAL A 63 -1.35 -2.73 -1.67
C VAL A 63 -0.81 -1.89 -0.52
N ASP A 64 -0.86 -2.41 0.72
CA ASP A 64 -0.26 -1.78 1.90
C ASP A 64 1.24 -1.53 1.68
N ARG A 65 1.94 -2.45 1.01
CA ARG A 65 3.36 -2.28 0.69
C ARG A 65 3.61 -1.33 -0.49
N PHE A 66 3.07 -1.62 -1.67
CA PHE A 66 3.51 -0.94 -2.89
C PHE A 66 2.80 0.39 -3.17
N VAL A 67 1.60 0.58 -2.62
CA VAL A 67 0.81 1.80 -2.84
C VAL A 67 0.94 2.71 -1.63
N PHE A 68 0.67 2.21 -0.44
CA PHE A 68 0.69 3.06 0.75
C PHE A 68 2.08 3.55 1.11
N GLU A 69 3.10 2.68 1.16
CA GLU A 69 4.47 3.14 1.39
C GLU A 69 4.88 4.15 0.32
N PHE A 70 4.48 3.96 -0.94
CA PHE A 70 4.74 4.95 -1.99
C PHE A 70 4.03 6.28 -1.74
N LEU A 71 2.79 6.28 -1.23
CA LEU A 71 2.07 7.51 -0.94
C LEU A 71 2.58 8.21 0.31
N THR A 72 3.07 7.48 1.31
CA THR A 72 3.40 8.01 2.65
C THR A 72 4.89 8.21 2.90
N ASN A 73 5.79 7.42 2.29
CA ASN A 73 7.23 7.60 2.48
C ASN A 73 7.73 8.80 1.68
N ASP A 74 7.85 9.94 2.35
CA ASP A 74 8.55 11.08 1.79
C ASP A 74 9.99 11.14 2.28
N ALA A 75 10.93 10.71 1.43
CA ALA A 75 12.36 10.89 1.66
C ALA A 75 12.77 12.36 1.60
N THR A 76 11.90 13.26 1.13
CA THR A 76 12.16 14.71 1.04
C THR A 76 11.60 15.51 2.21
N ASP A 77 11.10 14.85 3.25
CA ASP A 77 10.52 15.50 4.43
C ASP A 77 11.59 16.02 5.41
N PHE A 78 12.45 16.92 4.94
CA PHE A 78 13.18 17.83 5.83
C PHE A 78 12.30 19.06 6.05
N LEU A 79 11.32 18.94 6.95
CA LEU A 79 10.56 20.08 7.42
C LEU A 79 11.42 20.85 8.44
N GLU A 80 11.85 22.06 8.09
CA GLU A 80 12.23 23.04 9.10
C GLU A 80 10.95 23.47 9.83
N LEU A 81 10.67 22.82 10.96
CA LEU A 81 9.53 23.09 11.83
C LEU A 81 9.74 24.41 12.59
N THR A 82 9.62 25.55 11.91
CA THR A 82 9.87 26.89 12.47
C THR A 82 8.61 27.68 12.81
N SER A 83 7.41 27.13 12.57
CA SER A 83 6.15 27.84 12.76
C SER A 83 5.58 27.74 14.19
N SER A 84 4.57 28.58 14.48
CA SER A 84 3.80 28.53 15.74
C SER A 84 2.82 27.36 15.82
N THR A 85 2.56 26.64 14.72
CA THR A 85 1.71 25.44 14.69
C THR A 85 2.38 24.26 13.97
N PRO A 86 3.54 23.76 14.46
CA PRO A 86 4.35 22.78 13.74
C PRO A 86 3.62 21.48 13.40
N LEU A 87 2.73 21.02 14.30
CA LEU A 87 1.95 19.80 14.06
C LEU A 87 0.92 19.97 12.93
N LYS A 88 0.27 21.13 12.86
CA LYS A 88 -0.70 21.42 11.81
C LYS A 88 0.00 21.49 10.45
N ASP A 89 1.13 22.20 10.39
CA ASP A 89 1.88 22.37 9.14
C ASP A 89 2.49 21.05 8.66
N PHE A 90 2.97 20.22 9.59
CA PHE A 90 3.37 18.85 9.29
C PHE A 90 2.23 18.05 8.65
N ILE A 91 1.04 18.07 9.26
CA ILE A 91 -0.13 17.35 8.74
C ILE A 91 -0.53 17.88 7.36
N ASP A 92 -0.59 19.20 7.19
CA ASP A 92 -0.98 19.84 5.92
C ASP A 92 0.02 19.49 4.81
N ASN A 93 1.32 19.54 5.08
CA ASN A 93 2.37 19.14 4.12
C ASN A 93 2.25 17.65 3.75
N ARG A 94 1.98 16.76 4.71
CA ARG A 94 1.76 15.33 4.44
C ARG A 94 0.55 15.10 3.55
N VAL A 95 -0.56 15.77 3.84
CA VAL A 95 -1.79 15.69 3.02
C VAL A 95 -1.53 16.20 1.60
N GLU A 96 -0.80 17.30 1.45
CA GLU A 96 -0.46 17.84 0.12
C GLU A 96 0.44 16.88 -0.68
N ASN A 97 1.48 16.34 -0.05
CA ASN A 97 2.41 15.41 -0.70
C ASN A 97 1.70 14.12 -1.15
N ILE A 98 0.84 13.55 -0.31
CA ILE A 98 -0.02 12.42 -0.68
C ILE A 98 -0.91 12.81 -1.88
N GLY A 99 -1.56 13.96 -1.82
CA GLY A 99 -2.42 14.46 -2.91
C GLY A 99 -1.66 14.63 -4.23
N ARG A 100 -0.42 15.14 -4.20
CA ARG A 100 0.45 15.30 -5.37
C ARG A 100 0.83 13.96 -5.98
N ARG A 101 1.21 12.99 -5.14
CA ARG A 101 1.56 11.63 -5.58
C ARG A 101 0.37 10.90 -6.17
N MET A 102 -0.81 11.00 -5.55
CA MET A 102 -2.05 10.48 -6.10
C MET A 102 -2.32 11.08 -7.49
N LYS A 103 -2.25 12.40 -7.66
CA LYS A 103 -2.44 13.05 -8.97
C LYS A 103 -1.46 12.54 -10.03
N SER A 104 -0.17 12.41 -9.68
CA SER A 104 0.86 11.88 -10.59
C SER A 104 0.59 10.42 -10.98
N PHE A 105 0.18 9.60 -10.01
CA PHE A 105 -0.21 8.21 -10.22
C PHE A 105 -1.36 8.10 -11.24
N PHE A 106 -2.38 8.95 -11.12
CA PHE A 106 -3.53 8.96 -12.05
C PHE A 106 -3.25 9.58 -13.43
N TYR A 107 -2.35 10.54 -13.54
CA TYR A 107 -2.13 11.29 -14.79
C TYR A 107 -1.19 10.56 -15.77
N ASN A 108 -0.23 9.80 -15.26
CA ASN A 108 0.78 9.11 -16.09
C ASN A 108 0.30 7.80 -16.73
N ASP A 109 -0.85 7.25 -16.31
CA ASP A 109 -1.38 5.99 -16.86
C ASP A 109 -2.57 6.21 -17.80
N LYS A 110 -2.29 6.75 -18.98
CA LYS A 110 -3.27 6.80 -20.08
C LYS A 110 -3.25 5.56 -20.98
N ARG A 111 -2.50 4.49 -20.64
CA ARG A 111 -2.27 3.37 -21.57
C ARG A 111 -2.64 1.97 -21.07
N HIS A 112 -2.88 1.72 -19.78
CA HIS A 112 -3.25 0.37 -19.33
C HIS A 112 -4.45 0.31 -18.37
N SER A 113 -5.58 -0.17 -18.92
CA SER A 113 -6.72 -0.81 -18.26
C SER A 113 -7.15 -0.31 -16.87
N HIS A 114 -8.08 0.64 -16.88
CA HIS A 114 -8.66 1.36 -15.74
C HIS A 114 -9.32 0.53 -14.61
N SER A 115 -9.34 -0.82 -14.62
CA SER A 115 -10.10 -1.56 -13.60
C SER A 115 -9.32 -1.87 -12.32
N CYS A 116 -8.03 -2.23 -12.41
CA CYS A 116 -7.31 -2.72 -11.22
C CYS A 116 -6.86 -1.58 -10.30
N GLN A 117 -6.39 -0.47 -10.85
CA GLN A 117 -5.85 0.65 -10.08
C GLN A 117 -6.97 1.40 -9.33
N PHE A 118 -8.10 1.63 -9.99
CA PHE A 118 -9.28 2.21 -9.34
C PHE A 118 -9.79 1.29 -8.24
N HIS A 119 -9.84 -0.02 -8.47
CA HIS A 119 -10.29 -0.96 -7.44
C HIS A 119 -9.33 -1.03 -6.25
N VAL A 120 -8.02 -1.01 -6.49
CA VAL A 120 -6.98 -0.93 -5.45
C VAL A 120 -7.17 0.31 -4.59
N ILE A 121 -7.25 1.49 -5.20
CA ILE A 121 -7.39 2.75 -4.46
C ILE A 121 -8.76 2.83 -3.77
N TYR A 122 -9.84 2.39 -4.43
CA TYR A 122 -11.18 2.40 -3.85
C TYR A 122 -11.28 1.51 -2.60
N LEU A 123 -10.84 0.25 -2.68
CA LEU A 123 -10.86 -0.67 -1.53
C LEU A 123 -10.01 -0.15 -0.36
N VAL A 124 -8.88 0.44 -0.69
CA VAL A 124 -7.98 1.08 0.27
C VAL A 124 -8.63 2.29 0.94
N SER A 125 -9.19 3.20 0.14
CA SER A 125 -9.82 4.42 0.62
C SER A 125 -11.00 4.07 1.51
N GLU A 126 -11.86 3.13 1.10
CA GLU A 126 -12.99 2.64 1.91
C GLU A 126 -12.53 2.10 3.28
N ARG A 127 -11.49 1.26 3.31
CA ARG A 127 -10.96 0.67 4.54
C ARG A 127 -10.41 1.73 5.51
N GLN A 128 -9.59 2.65 5.01
CA GLN A 128 -8.94 3.66 5.84
C GLN A 128 -9.89 4.79 6.25
N LEU A 129 -10.72 5.28 5.33
CA LEU A 129 -11.71 6.32 5.61
C LEU A 129 -12.69 5.84 6.68
N SER A 130 -13.19 4.62 6.57
CA SER A 130 -14.06 4.01 7.60
C SER A 130 -13.37 3.89 8.96
N GLY A 131 -12.06 3.61 8.99
CA GLY A 131 -11.27 3.59 10.22
C GLY A 131 -11.13 4.98 10.84
N LEU A 132 -10.78 5.96 10.01
CA LEU A 132 -10.55 7.35 10.41
C LEU A 132 -11.83 8.03 10.89
N GLU A 133 -12.95 7.84 10.18
CA GLU A 133 -14.25 8.40 10.57
C GLU A 133 -14.69 7.88 11.93
N ARG A 134 -14.52 6.58 12.20
CA ARG A 134 -14.79 5.99 13.51
C ARG A 134 -13.95 6.64 14.61
N GLU A 135 -12.67 6.88 14.35
CA GLU A 135 -11.78 7.47 15.34
C GLU A 135 -12.08 8.96 15.57
N ILE A 136 -12.38 9.72 14.52
CA ILE A 136 -12.81 11.12 14.62
C ILE A 136 -14.11 11.22 15.43
N SER A 137 -15.09 10.35 15.17
CA SER A 137 -16.35 10.31 15.92
C SER A 137 -16.10 10.02 17.40
N ARG A 138 -15.28 9.02 17.73
CA ARG A 138 -14.90 8.74 19.14
C ARG A 138 -14.24 9.92 19.83
N ILE A 139 -13.35 10.63 19.14
CA ILE A 139 -12.65 11.80 19.70
C ILE A 139 -13.62 12.96 19.95
N ARG A 140 -14.58 13.17 19.04
CA ARG A 140 -15.64 14.18 19.20
C ARG A 140 -16.56 13.84 20.37
N GLU A 141 -16.99 12.60 20.48
CA GLU A 141 -17.84 12.11 21.60
C GLU A 141 -17.14 12.23 22.96
N LYS A 142 -15.82 12.03 23.03
CA LYS A 142 -15.04 12.24 24.28
C LYS A 142 -14.84 13.70 24.68
N LYS A 143 -15.16 14.65 23.80
CA LYS A 143 -14.98 16.10 24.04
C LYS A 143 -16.26 16.84 24.38
N GLU A 144 -17.43 16.18 24.34
CA GLU A 144 -18.66 16.77 24.89
C GLU A 144 -18.77 16.46 26.39
N PRO A 145 -18.88 17.48 27.26
CA PRO A 145 -19.06 17.32 28.70
C PRO A 145 -20.45 16.80 29.09
#